data_AF-A0A7S3TQ98-F1
#
_entry.id   AF-A0A7S3TQ98-F1
#
_cell.length_a   1.000
_cell.length_b   1.000
_cell.length_c   1.000
_cell.angle_alpha   90.00
_cell.angle_beta   90.00
_cell.angle_gamma   90.00
#
_symmetry.space_group_name_H-M   'P 1'
#
loop_
_entity.id
_entity.type
_entity.pdbx_description
1 polymer ?
#
loop_
_entity_poly.entity_id
_entity_poly.type
_entity_poly.pdbx_seq_one_letter_code
_entity_poly.pdbx_strand_id
1 'polypeptide(L)'
;DRRRRRGCLGRVRDMSMSRGVSGLPEEQVEAAAQLDVSFATLYSSLLSALARADPLPDGRSLAEPPSPLPFVGLPLPQPHPAASLAAEQRTAASAKEVYRLGAAHAARAKGFLVLDGFVTDHCAILNLETSLLAGLLPFEDHPGRKMAIHKRRADLLAVPLAQLNEDAYVQLYRQ
;
A
#
# COMPACT_ATOMS: atom_id res chain seq x y z
N ASP A 1 -34.82 -39.95 8.53
CA ASP A 1 -34.63 -38.85 7.55
C ASP A 1 -33.27 -38.19 7.64
N ARG A 2 -32.44 -38.44 6.63
CA ARG A 2 -31.15 -37.78 6.39
C ARG A 2 -31.38 -36.66 5.38
N ARG A 3 -31.33 -35.38 5.78
CA ARG A 3 -31.16 -34.27 4.82
C ARG A 3 -30.05 -33.31 5.25
N ARG A 4 -28.85 -33.73 4.86
CA ARG A 4 -27.71 -32.94 4.36
C ARG A 4 -28.02 -31.44 4.13
N ARG A 5 -27.38 -30.58 4.92
CA ARG A 5 -26.98 -29.23 4.48
C ARG A 5 -25.46 -29.22 4.36
N ARG A 6 -24.98 -29.43 3.13
CA ARG A 6 -23.61 -29.14 2.67
C ARG A 6 -23.64 -27.81 1.93
N GLY A 7 -22.54 -27.05 2.03
CA GLY A 7 -22.24 -25.87 1.21
C GLY A 7 -22.57 -24.58 1.94
N CYS A 8 -21.67 -23.62 2.12
CA CYS A 8 -20.49 -23.28 1.33
C CYS A 8 -19.40 -22.73 2.26
N LEU A 9 -18.35 -23.52 2.48
CA LEU A 9 -17.06 -22.96 2.88
C LEU A 9 -16.54 -22.23 1.65
N GLY A 10 -16.63 -20.89 1.68
CA GLY A 10 -15.98 -20.04 0.71
C GLY A 10 -14.50 -20.37 0.72
N ARG A 11 -14.04 -20.98 -0.38
CA ARG A 11 -12.62 -21.12 -0.70
C ARG A 11 -12.04 -19.72 -0.70
N VAL A 12 -11.39 -19.33 0.40
CA VAL A 12 -10.37 -18.31 0.37
C VAL A 12 -9.35 -18.87 -0.61
N ARG A 13 -9.28 -18.28 -1.80
CA ARG A 13 -8.16 -18.53 -2.71
C ARG A 13 -6.95 -18.02 -1.96
N ASP A 14 -6.23 -18.93 -1.31
CA ASP A 14 -4.83 -18.74 -1.01
C ASP A 14 -4.18 -18.39 -2.35
N MET A 15 -3.94 -17.09 -2.55
CA MET A 15 -3.00 -16.63 -3.55
C MET A 15 -1.62 -17.02 -3.03
N SER A 16 -1.31 -18.30 -3.17
CA SER A 16 0.03 -18.84 -3.08
C SER A 16 0.87 -18.22 -4.19
N MET A 17 1.37 -17.01 -3.97
CA MET A 17 2.47 -16.43 -4.71
C MET A 17 3.76 -16.70 -3.94
N SER A 18 4.05 -17.98 -3.74
CA SER A 18 5.34 -18.48 -3.26
C SER A 18 6.08 -19.18 -4.41
N ARG A 19 6.23 -18.49 -5.54
CA ARG A 19 7.15 -18.90 -6.60
C ARG A 19 8.30 -17.90 -6.66
N GLY A 20 9.45 -18.32 -6.16
CA GLY A 20 10.74 -17.68 -6.45
C GLY A 20 11.52 -17.19 -5.23
N VAL A 21 11.92 -18.09 -4.32
CA VAL A 21 12.99 -17.78 -3.34
C VAL A 21 14.09 -18.87 -3.33
N SER A 22 13.91 -19.97 -4.07
CA SER A 22 14.86 -21.08 -4.09
C SER A 22 16.01 -20.83 -5.07
N GLY A 23 17.06 -20.11 -4.64
CA GLY A 23 18.30 -20.07 -5.42
C GLY A 23 19.33 -19.00 -5.06
N LEU A 24 18.99 -18.02 -4.20
CA LEU A 24 19.95 -17.02 -3.77
C LEU A 24 20.77 -17.52 -2.57
N PRO A 25 22.08 -17.20 -2.49
CA PRO A 25 22.86 -17.46 -1.29
C PRO A 25 22.33 -16.63 -0.12
N GLU A 26 22.44 -17.17 1.11
CA GLU A 26 21.87 -16.59 2.33
C GLU A 26 22.28 -15.12 2.55
N GLU A 27 23.55 -14.79 2.26
CA GLU A 27 24.09 -13.42 2.32
C GLU A 27 23.38 -12.42 1.40
N GLN A 28 22.76 -12.89 0.32
CA GLN A 28 22.04 -12.05 -0.65
C GLN A 28 20.53 -11.99 -0.38
N VAL A 29 19.99 -12.86 0.47
CA VAL A 29 18.56 -12.90 0.79
C VAL A 29 18.14 -11.61 1.50
N GLU A 30 18.92 -11.17 2.49
CA GLU A 30 18.64 -9.94 3.23
C GLU A 30 18.75 -8.70 2.33
N ALA A 31 19.78 -8.62 1.50
CA ALA A 31 19.96 -7.53 0.55
C ALA A 31 18.80 -7.46 -0.47
N ALA A 32 18.33 -8.61 -0.96
CA ALA A 32 17.17 -8.70 -1.85
C ALA A 32 15.88 -8.27 -1.14
N ALA A 33 15.68 -8.70 0.10
CA ALA A 33 14.56 -8.26 0.93
C ALA A 33 14.56 -6.74 1.11
N GLN A 34 15.70 -6.16 1.46
CA GLN A 34 15.85 -4.73 1.68
C GLN A 34 15.59 -3.90 0.41
N LEU A 35 16.00 -4.41 -0.75
CA LEU A 35 15.69 -3.79 -2.03
C LEU A 35 14.18 -3.80 -2.29
N ASP A 36 13.51 -4.92 -2.07
CA ASP A 36 12.05 -5.01 -2.22
C ASP A 36 11.30 -4.11 -1.22
N VAL A 37 11.76 -4.01 0.03
CA VAL A 37 11.22 -3.05 1.03
C VAL A 37 11.37 -1.62 0.54
N SER A 38 12.53 -1.27 -0.02
CA SER A 38 12.81 0.08 -0.53
C SER A 38 11.87 0.45 -1.69
N PHE A 39 11.67 -0.47 -2.63
CA PHE A 39 10.70 -0.26 -3.72
C PHE A 39 9.27 -0.14 -3.22
N ALA A 40 8.84 -1.02 -2.30
CA ALA A 40 7.50 -0.94 -1.72
C ALA A 40 7.27 0.40 -0.98
N THR A 41 8.31 0.92 -0.30
CA THR A 41 8.29 2.23 0.37
C THR A 41 8.16 3.38 -0.62
N LEU A 42 8.86 3.31 -1.75
CA LEU A 42 8.75 4.29 -2.83
C LEU A 42 7.34 4.30 -3.42
N TYR A 43 6.74 3.13 -3.69
CA TYR A 43 5.36 3.05 -4.18
C TYR A 43 4.33 3.55 -3.16
N SER A 44 4.54 3.27 -1.87
CA SER A 44 3.67 3.79 -0.80
C SER A 44 3.75 5.33 -0.71
N SER A 45 4.96 5.87 -0.82
CA SER A 45 5.19 7.31 -0.83
C SER A 45 4.55 7.98 -2.05
N LEU A 46 4.70 7.36 -3.22
CA LEU A 46 4.06 7.82 -4.46
C LEU A 46 2.54 7.82 -4.33
N LEU A 47 1.95 6.72 -3.87
CA LEU A 47 0.51 6.60 -3.70
C LEU A 47 -0.04 7.60 -2.68
N SER A 48 0.69 7.83 -1.59
CA SER A 48 0.36 8.84 -0.58
C SER A 48 0.45 10.26 -1.14
N ALA A 49 1.43 10.54 -1.99
CA ALA A 49 1.55 11.83 -2.68
C ALA A 49 0.39 12.05 -3.66
N LEU A 50 0.03 11.03 -4.45
CA LEU A 50 -1.12 11.07 -5.37
C LEU A 50 -2.45 11.29 -4.61
N ALA A 51 -2.59 10.69 -3.43
CA ALA A 51 -3.76 10.83 -2.55
C ALA A 51 -3.85 12.22 -1.90
N ARG A 52 -2.71 12.85 -1.59
CA ARG A 52 -2.63 14.17 -0.93
C ARG A 52 -2.78 15.35 -1.86
N ALA A 53 -2.51 15.20 -3.15
CA ALA A 53 -2.83 16.25 -4.11
C ALA A 53 -4.33 16.57 -3.97
N ASP A 54 -4.71 17.82 -3.73
CA ASP A 54 -6.12 18.21 -3.57
C ASP A 54 -6.91 17.83 -4.83
N PRO A 55 -8.15 17.29 -4.73
CA PRO A 55 -9.01 17.14 -5.91
C PRO A 55 -9.10 18.50 -6.60
N LEU A 56 -8.75 18.55 -7.89
CA LEU A 56 -8.98 19.76 -8.67
C LEU A 56 -10.49 20.05 -8.57
N PRO A 57 -10.91 21.23 -8.09
CA PRO A 57 -12.32 21.50 -7.84
C PRO A 57 -13.11 21.34 -9.14
N ASP A 58 -14.03 20.37 -9.11
CA ASP A 58 -15.17 20.15 -9.98
C ASP A 58 -15.06 20.61 -11.45
N GLY A 59 -14.82 19.65 -12.35
CA GLY A 59 -15.43 19.66 -13.69
C GLY A 59 -15.07 20.80 -14.63
N ARG A 60 -14.13 21.68 -14.29
CA ARG A 60 -13.62 22.68 -15.23
C ARG A 60 -12.66 21.99 -16.20
N SER A 61 -13.18 21.70 -17.39
CA SER A 61 -12.37 21.58 -18.59
C SER A 61 -11.30 22.67 -18.58
N LEU A 62 -10.04 22.35 -18.92
CA LEU A 62 -8.97 23.34 -19.17
C LEU A 62 -9.27 24.28 -20.37
N ALA A 63 -10.54 24.46 -20.72
CA ALA A 63 -11.03 25.15 -21.90
C ALA A 63 -11.35 26.63 -21.68
N GLU A 64 -11.14 27.18 -20.48
CA GLU A 64 -11.08 28.63 -20.33
C GLU A 64 -9.93 29.00 -19.39
N PRO A 65 -8.95 29.81 -19.84
CA PRO A 65 -7.94 30.34 -18.94
C PRO A 65 -8.66 31.15 -17.86
N PRO A 66 -8.35 30.95 -16.56
CA PRO A 66 -8.90 31.82 -15.53
C PRO A 66 -8.55 33.27 -15.89
N SER A 67 -9.51 34.18 -15.70
CA SER A 67 -9.29 35.63 -15.78
C SER A 67 -7.91 35.96 -15.19
N PRO A 68 -7.09 36.79 -15.88
CA PRO A 68 -5.68 36.92 -15.57
C PRO A 68 -5.50 37.16 -14.07
N LEU A 69 -4.89 36.17 -13.40
CA LEU A 69 -4.56 36.30 -12.00
C LEU A 69 -3.69 37.57 -11.86
N PRO A 70 -3.88 38.39 -10.81
CA PRO A 70 -3.18 39.67 -10.64
C PRO A 70 -1.66 39.51 -10.42
N PHE A 71 -1.14 38.29 -10.47
CA PHE A 71 0.27 37.94 -10.27
C PHE A 71 1.07 37.95 -11.57
N VAL A 72 0.91 38.98 -12.41
CA VAL A 72 1.61 39.12 -13.71
C VAL A 72 3.14 39.31 -13.56
N GLY A 73 3.68 39.35 -12.35
CA GLY A 73 5.10 39.60 -12.09
C GLY A 73 5.77 38.73 -11.04
N LEU A 74 5.13 37.65 -10.56
CA LEU A 74 5.83 36.74 -9.65
C LEU A 74 6.66 35.73 -10.48
N PRO A 75 7.99 35.68 -10.32
CA PRO A 75 8.82 34.65 -10.92
C PRO A 75 8.58 33.35 -10.16
N LEU A 76 7.43 32.72 -10.40
CA LEU A 76 7.20 31.37 -9.91
C LEU A 76 8.07 30.43 -10.74
N PRO A 77 8.88 29.56 -10.11
CA PRO A 77 9.57 28.51 -10.84
C PRO A 77 8.49 27.68 -11.56
N GLN A 78 8.71 27.43 -12.85
CA GLN A 78 7.79 26.59 -13.62
C GLN A 78 7.59 25.27 -12.86
N PRO A 79 6.34 24.75 -12.81
CA PRO A 79 6.07 23.51 -12.11
C PRO A 79 7.03 22.44 -12.63
N HIS A 80 7.79 21.85 -11.71
CA HIS A 80 8.80 20.86 -12.05
C HIS A 80 8.14 19.75 -12.88
N PRO A 81 8.77 19.23 -13.96
CA PRO A 81 8.15 18.22 -14.83
C PRO A 81 7.65 16.98 -14.07
N ALA A 82 8.28 16.65 -12.94
CA ALA A 82 7.82 15.57 -12.04
C ALA A 82 6.42 15.84 -11.43
N ALA A 83 6.07 17.09 -11.16
CA ALA A 83 4.74 17.48 -10.67
C ALA A 83 3.68 17.35 -11.77
N SER A 84 4.04 17.61 -13.03
CA SER A 84 3.18 17.37 -14.20
C SER A 84 2.91 15.89 -14.40
N LEU A 85 3.95 15.05 -14.31
CA LEU A 85 3.83 13.59 -14.42
C LEU A 85 2.93 13.00 -13.32
N ALA A 86 3.07 13.50 -12.07
CA ALA A 86 2.24 13.08 -10.95
C ALA A 86 0.76 13.49 -11.12
N ALA A 87 0.50 14.65 -11.73
CA ALA A 87 -0.86 15.09 -12.06
C ALA A 87 -1.48 14.24 -13.18
N GLU A 88 -0.70 13.88 -14.21
CA GLU A 88 -1.13 13.01 -15.32
C GLU A 88 -1.43 11.57 -14.85
N GLN A 89 -0.72 11.08 -13.83
CA GLN A 89 -0.88 9.74 -13.27
C GLN A 89 -2.00 9.64 -12.21
N ARG A 90 -2.78 10.70 -11.99
CA ARG A 90 -3.83 10.74 -10.95
C ARG A 90 -5.13 10.05 -11.36
N THR A 91 -5.03 8.93 -12.07
CA THR A 91 -6.19 8.11 -12.43
C THR A 91 -6.35 6.94 -11.46
N ALA A 92 -7.58 6.51 -11.22
CA ALA A 92 -7.83 5.32 -10.40
C ALA A 92 -7.15 4.06 -10.97
N ALA A 93 -6.95 4.00 -12.29
CA ALA A 93 -6.21 2.92 -12.95
C ALA A 93 -4.72 2.95 -12.58
N SER A 94 -4.07 4.11 -12.66
CA SER A 94 -2.66 4.26 -12.29
C SER A 94 -2.44 4.04 -10.80
N ALA A 95 -3.31 4.55 -9.92
CA ALA A 95 -3.23 4.29 -8.49
C ALA A 95 -3.32 2.79 -8.15
N LYS A 96 -4.18 2.03 -8.86
CA LYS A 96 -4.27 0.57 -8.72
C LYS A 96 -3.02 -0.15 -9.22
N GLU A 97 -2.40 0.35 -10.28
CA GLU A 97 -1.14 -0.20 -10.79
C GLU A 97 0.01 0.03 -9.81
N VAL A 98 0.16 1.26 -9.30
CA VAL A 98 1.13 1.62 -8.26
C VAL A 98 0.93 0.74 -7.02
N TYR A 99 -0.31 0.58 -6.56
CA TYR A 99 -0.66 -0.33 -5.48
C TYR A 99 -0.24 -1.78 -5.79
N ARG A 100 -0.55 -2.30 -6.99
CA ARG A 100 -0.22 -3.67 -7.39
C ARG A 100 1.29 -3.90 -7.38
N LEU A 101 2.07 -2.95 -7.88
CA LEU A 101 3.53 -3.03 -7.87
C LEU A 101 4.06 -3.01 -6.42
N GLY A 102 3.65 -2.03 -5.62
CA GLY A 102 4.06 -1.94 -4.20
C GLY A 102 3.70 -3.19 -3.40
N ALA A 103 2.49 -3.71 -3.56
CA ALA A 103 2.04 -4.93 -2.89
C ALA A 103 2.83 -6.17 -3.34
N ALA A 104 3.23 -6.25 -4.61
CA ALA A 104 4.06 -7.35 -5.10
C ALA A 104 5.48 -7.31 -4.50
N HIS A 105 6.09 -6.12 -4.37
CA HIS A 105 7.37 -5.96 -3.69
C HIS A 105 7.27 -6.31 -2.20
N ALA A 106 6.23 -5.84 -1.49
CA ALA A 106 6.02 -6.18 -0.08
C ALA A 106 5.81 -7.68 0.14
N ALA A 107 5.07 -8.36 -0.75
CA ALA A 107 4.88 -9.80 -0.70
C ALA A 107 6.18 -10.58 -0.90
N ARG A 108 7.06 -10.13 -1.81
CA ARG A 108 8.39 -10.75 -1.99
C ARG A 108 9.30 -10.52 -0.79
N ALA A 109 9.35 -9.30 -0.26
CA ALA A 109 10.10 -8.99 0.95
C ALA A 109 9.72 -9.91 2.12
N LYS A 110 8.42 -10.12 2.37
CA LYS A 110 7.95 -11.09 3.38
C LYS A 110 8.32 -12.54 3.07
N GLY A 111 8.45 -12.90 1.80
CA GLY A 111 8.90 -14.23 1.39
C GLY A 111 10.37 -14.49 1.71
N PHE A 112 11.20 -13.45 1.73
CA PHE A 112 12.60 -13.52 2.15
C PHE A 112 12.76 -13.46 3.67
N LEU A 113 11.96 -12.62 4.35
CA LEU A 113 12.01 -12.44 5.80
C LEU A 113 11.05 -13.39 6.52
N VAL A 114 11.52 -14.61 6.77
CA VAL A 114 10.80 -15.58 7.61
C VAL A 114 10.68 -15.02 9.04
N LEU A 115 9.50 -15.16 9.65
CA LEU A 115 9.16 -14.58 10.95
C LEU A 115 10.14 -14.95 12.08
N ASP A 116 10.74 -16.15 12.08
CA ASP A 116 11.66 -16.66 13.10
C ASP A 116 13.07 -16.03 13.04
N GLY A 117 13.15 -14.72 13.22
CA GLY A 117 14.39 -13.94 13.25
C GLY A 117 14.21 -12.48 12.83
N PHE A 118 13.13 -12.19 12.10
CA PHE A 118 12.86 -10.87 11.50
C PHE A 118 11.47 -10.32 11.87
N VAL A 119 10.99 -10.59 13.10
CA VAL A 119 9.64 -10.18 13.55
C VAL A 119 9.40 -8.67 13.38
N THR A 120 10.39 -7.84 13.71
CA THR A 120 10.31 -6.38 13.58
C THR A 120 10.12 -5.96 12.12
N ASP A 121 10.92 -6.51 11.22
CA ASP A 121 10.84 -6.19 9.80
C ASP A 121 9.55 -6.72 9.18
N HIS A 122 9.06 -7.87 9.63
CA HIS A 122 7.78 -8.42 9.21
C HIS A 122 6.63 -7.48 9.61
N CYS A 123 6.63 -6.97 10.85
CA CYS A 123 5.68 -5.95 11.30
C CYS A 123 5.80 -4.64 10.49
N ALA A 124 7.02 -4.22 10.17
CA ALA A 124 7.24 -3.04 9.31
C ALA A 124 6.64 -3.23 7.91
N ILE A 125 6.80 -4.41 7.31
CA ILE A 125 6.22 -4.71 6.00
C ILE A 125 4.69 -4.81 6.07
N LEU A 126 4.12 -5.38 7.14
CA LEU A 126 2.66 -5.37 7.35
C LEU A 126 2.12 -3.95 7.43
N ASN A 127 2.79 -3.08 8.20
CA ASN A 127 2.44 -1.66 8.26
C ASN A 127 2.53 -0.98 6.89
N LEU A 128 3.56 -1.32 6.10
CA LEU A 128 3.72 -0.81 4.73
C LEU A 128 2.59 -1.27 3.80
N GLU A 129 2.16 -2.53 3.88
CA GLU A 129 1.00 -3.03 3.13
C GLU A 129 -0.29 -2.31 3.54
N THR A 130 -0.49 -2.06 4.83
CA THR A 130 -1.66 -1.29 5.28
C THR A 130 -1.62 0.16 4.82
N SER A 131 -0.43 0.75 4.65
CA SER A 131 -0.22 2.09 4.13
C SER A 131 -0.53 2.19 2.64
N LEU A 132 -0.10 1.18 1.85
CA LEU A 132 -0.48 1.04 0.44
C LEU A 132 -2.00 0.93 0.27
N LEU A 133 -2.68 0.12 1.10
CA LEU A 133 -4.14 0.03 1.11
C LEU A 133 -4.80 1.35 1.50
N ALA A 134 -4.23 2.09 2.45
CA ALA A 134 -4.74 3.39 2.86
C ALA A 134 -4.61 4.43 1.73
N GLY A 135 -3.49 4.46 1.03
CA GLY A 135 -3.27 5.34 -0.12
C GLY A 135 -4.17 5.03 -1.31
N LEU A 136 -4.67 3.80 -1.44
CA LEU A 136 -5.61 3.42 -2.50
C LEU A 136 -7.05 3.89 -2.24
N LEU A 137 -7.45 4.05 -0.98
CA LEU A 137 -8.84 4.38 -0.59
C LEU A 137 -9.45 5.61 -1.29
N PRO A 138 -8.72 6.73 -1.48
CA PRO A 138 -9.26 7.91 -2.17
C PRO A 138 -9.62 7.66 -3.64
N PHE A 139 -9.03 6.65 -4.27
CA PHE A 139 -9.23 6.32 -5.69
C PHE A 139 -10.30 5.25 -5.93
N GLU A 140 -10.91 4.74 -4.88
CA GLU A 140 -11.97 3.76 -4.98
C GLU A 140 -13.31 4.45 -4.75
N ASP A 141 -14.26 4.35 -5.68
CA ASP A 141 -15.57 4.98 -5.53
C ASP A 141 -16.60 4.03 -4.92
N HIS A 142 -16.44 2.72 -5.14
CA HIS A 142 -17.45 1.75 -4.76
C HIS A 142 -17.39 1.46 -3.25
N PRO A 143 -18.49 1.67 -2.50
CA PRO A 143 -18.48 1.56 -1.03
C PRO A 143 -18.15 0.14 -0.55
N GLY A 144 -18.61 -0.89 -1.27
CA GLY A 144 -18.27 -2.28 -0.94
C GLY A 144 -16.78 -2.60 -1.14
N ARG A 145 -16.10 -1.92 -2.07
CA ARG A 145 -14.65 -2.10 -2.30
C ARG A 145 -13.85 -1.34 -1.24
N LYS A 146 -14.28 -0.13 -0.86
CA LYS A 146 -13.73 0.58 0.31
C LYS A 146 -13.81 -0.27 1.57
N MET A 147 -14.98 -0.86 1.85
CA MET A 147 -15.17 -1.74 3.00
C MET A 147 -14.24 -2.96 2.94
N ALA A 148 -14.09 -3.58 1.76
CA ALA A 148 -13.16 -4.70 1.57
C ALA A 148 -11.70 -4.29 1.84
N ILE A 149 -11.29 -3.09 1.42
CA ILE A 149 -9.96 -2.53 1.70
C ILE A 149 -9.78 -2.32 3.21
N HIS A 150 -10.74 -1.69 3.89
CA HIS A 150 -10.69 -1.49 5.35
C HIS A 150 -10.63 -2.82 6.11
N LYS A 151 -11.44 -3.79 5.71
CA LYS A 151 -11.42 -5.13 6.30
C LYS A 151 -10.06 -5.81 6.11
N ARG A 152 -9.51 -5.77 4.89
CA ARG A 152 -8.18 -6.32 4.60
C ARG A 152 -7.08 -5.70 5.48
N ARG A 153 -7.14 -4.38 5.73
CA ARG A 153 -6.22 -3.70 6.64
C ARG A 153 -6.36 -4.20 8.08
N ALA A 154 -7.58 -4.36 8.57
CA ALA A 154 -7.83 -4.91 9.90
C ALA A 154 -7.31 -6.35 10.02
N ASP A 155 -7.56 -7.20 9.01
CA ASP A 155 -7.09 -8.59 8.97
C ASP A 155 -5.55 -8.68 9.01
N LEU A 156 -4.84 -7.78 8.30
CA LEU A 156 -3.37 -7.73 8.31
C LEU A 156 -2.79 -7.35 9.68
N LEU A 157 -3.44 -6.45 10.41
CA LEU A 157 -2.98 -6.00 11.73
C LEU A 157 -3.40 -6.95 12.85
N ALA A 158 -4.46 -7.73 12.67
CA ALA A 158 -4.96 -8.65 13.68
C ALA A 158 -3.96 -9.77 14.01
N VAL A 159 -3.21 -10.25 13.02
CA VAL A 159 -2.24 -11.36 13.18
C VAL A 159 -1.11 -11.01 14.17
N PRO A 160 -0.34 -9.93 13.99
CA PRO A 160 0.71 -9.57 14.94
C PRO A 160 0.14 -9.17 16.31
N LEU A 161 -1.05 -8.56 16.36
CA LEU A 161 -1.70 -8.20 17.63
C LEU A 161 -2.10 -9.43 18.45
N ALA A 162 -2.57 -10.50 17.81
CA ALA A 162 -2.93 -11.74 18.50
C ALA A 162 -1.71 -12.48 19.09
N GLN A 163 -0.51 -12.20 18.58
CA GLN A 163 0.74 -12.80 19.04
C GLN A 163 1.51 -11.91 20.03
N LEU A 164 1.05 -10.68 20.25
CA LEU A 164 1.69 -9.75 21.17
C LEU A 164 1.45 -10.18 22.62
N ASN A 165 2.53 -10.34 23.38
CA ASN A 165 2.43 -10.54 24.82
C ASN A 165 2.19 -9.18 25.50
N GLU A 166 0.98 -9.00 26.03
CA GLU A 166 0.52 -7.77 26.68
C GLU A 166 1.41 -7.36 27.86
N ASP A 167 1.82 -8.31 28.70
CA ASP A 167 2.67 -8.05 29.87
C ASP A 167 4.06 -7.55 29.45
N ALA A 168 4.64 -8.17 28.42
CA ALA A 168 5.94 -7.76 27.88
C ALA A 168 5.87 -6.37 27.24
N TYR A 169 4.78 -6.07 26.52
CA TYR A 169 4.55 -4.76 25.90
C TYR A 169 4.43 -3.65 26.94
N VAL A 170 3.65 -3.87 28.01
CA VAL A 170 3.48 -2.90 29.11
C VAL A 170 4.80 -2.61 29.82
N GLN A 171 5.66 -3.62 30.00
CA GLN A 171 6.99 -3.44 30.58
C GLN A 171 7.90 -2.60 29.69
N LEU A 172 7.90 -2.84 28.37
CA LEU A 172 8.62 -2.05 27.38
C LEU A 172 8.18 -0.58 27.32
N TYR A 173 6.87 -0.33 27.39
CA TYR A 173 6.32 1.03 27.33
C TYR A 173 6.64 1.89 28.56
N ARG A 174 6.92 1.25 29.71
CA ARG A 174 7.24 1.96 30.96
C ARG A 174 8.72 2.32 31.10
N GLN A 175 9.58 1.87 30.19
CA GLN A 175 11.01 2.23 30.14
C GLN A 175 11.20 3.59 29.46
#